data_AF-A0A972WLG6-F1
#
_entry.id   AF-A0A972WLG6-F1
#
_cell.length_a   1.000
_cell.length_b   1.000
_cell.length_c   1.000
_cell.angle_alpha   90.00
_cell.angle_beta   90.00
_cell.angle_gamma   90.00
#
_symmetry.space_group_name_H-M   'P 1'
#
loop_
_entity.id
_entity.type
_entity.pdbx_description
1 polymer ?
#
loop_
_entity_poly.entity_id
_entity_poly.type
_entity_poly.pdbx_seq_one_letter_code
_entity_poly.pdbx_strand_id
1 'polypeptide(L)' 'MTAEIVNLNKFRKRLNRDTKDRQAQINRLKFGQTKAEKRRQEYEAQRDAKILSGKQLEDDPPEGA' A
#
# COMPACT_ATOMS: atom_id res chain seq x y z
N MET A 1 35.87 -21.98 10.78
CA MET A 1 34.74 -21.07 10.52
C MET A 1 35.16 -19.67 10.95
N THR A 2 35.26 -18.73 10.02
CA THR A 2 35.71 -17.36 10.30
C THR A 2 34.50 -16.47 10.55
N ALA A 3 34.38 -15.90 11.74
CA ALA A 3 33.34 -14.93 12.04
C ALA A 3 33.65 -13.61 11.31
N GLU A 4 32.71 -13.15 10.48
CA GLU A 4 32.83 -11.87 9.78
C GLU A 4 32.52 -10.72 10.75
N ILE A 5 33.52 -9.88 11.04
CA ILE A 5 33.37 -8.75 11.95
C ILE A 5 32.63 -7.63 11.21
N VAL A 6 31.32 -7.54 11.41
CA VAL A 6 30.49 -6.50 10.79
C VAL A 6 30.36 -5.27 11.68
N ASN A 7 30.50 -4.08 11.08
CA ASN A 7 30.32 -2.82 11.78
C ASN A 7 28.82 -2.47 11.88
N LEU A 8 28.23 -2.72 13.05
CA LEU A 8 26.81 -2.46 13.33
C LEU A 8 26.42 -0.99 13.13
N ASN A 9 27.32 -0.04 13.39
CA ASN A 9 27.03 1.39 13.19
C ASN A 9 26.87 1.74 11.70
N LYS A 10 27.72 1.17 10.84
CA LYS A 10 27.59 1.34 9.38
C LYS A 10 26.28 0.71 8.87
N PHE A 11 25.93 -0.47 9.38
CA PHE A 11 24.67 -1.14 9.04
C PHE A 11 23.44 -0.30 9.43
N ARG A 12 23.37 0.17 10.69
CA ARG A 12 22.27 1.02 11.16
C ARG A 12 22.16 2.32 10.35
N LYS A 13 23.28 2.94 10.01
CA LYS A 13 23.30 4.15 9.16
C LYS A 13 22.74 3.87 7.76
N ARG A 14 23.08 2.73 7.16
CA ARG A 14 22.51 2.32 5.87
C ARG A 14 21.00 2.11 5.98
N LEU A 15 20.57 1.31 6.96
CA LEU A 15 19.15 1.05 7.20
C LEU A 15 18.35 2.35 7.38
N ASN A 16 18.87 3.29 8.16
CA ASN A 16 18.22 4.58 8.38
C ASN A 16 18.14 5.47 7.13
N ARG A 17 19.07 5.33 6.18
CA ARG A 17 18.99 6.03 4.89
C ARG A 17 17.93 5.37 4.02
N ASP A 18 17.95 4.05 3.91
CA ASP A 18 17.00 3.29 3.11
C ASP A 18 15.56 3.51 3.58
N THR A 19 15.32 3.54 4.90
CA THR A 19 13.98 3.82 5.44
C THR A 19 13.51 5.23 5.12
N LYS A 20 14.39 6.23 5.22
CA LYS A 20 14.08 7.62 4.84
C LYS A 20 13.79 7.74 3.35
N ASP A 21 14.55 7.07 2.49
CA ASP A 21 14.34 7.11 1.04
C ASP A 21 13.02 6.45 0.65
N ARG A 22 12.68 5.29 1.24
CA ARG A 22 11.36 4.66 1.07
C ARG A 22 10.23 5.59 1.52
N GLN A 23 10.37 6.22 2.68
CA GLN A 23 9.35 7.16 3.17
C GLN A 23 9.22 8.37 2.25
N ALA A 24 10.31 8.90 1.72
CA ALA A 24 10.30 9.99 0.75
C ALA A 24 9.65 9.60 -0.58
N GLN A 25 9.83 8.35 -1.05
CA GLN A 25 9.11 7.84 -2.21
C GLN A 25 7.60 7.75 -1.95
N ILE A 26 7.19 7.18 -0.81
CA ILE A 26 5.78 7.12 -0.40
C ILE A 26 5.18 8.54 -0.32
N ASN A 27 5.90 9.47 0.27
CA ASN A 27 5.45 10.86 0.39
C ASN A 27 5.38 11.55 -0.98
N ARG A 28 6.32 11.32 -1.90
CA ARG A 28 6.24 11.84 -3.27
C ARG A 28 5.01 11.31 -4.01
N LEU A 29 4.69 10.02 -3.84
CA LEU A 29 3.47 9.46 -4.43
C LEU A 29 2.20 10.02 -3.80
N LYS A 30 2.19 10.26 -2.47
CA LYS A 30 1.01 10.77 -1.76
C LYS A 30 0.79 12.28 -1.94
N PHE A 31 1.86 13.06 -1.94
CA PHE A 31 1.84 14.53 -1.93
C PHE A 31 2.23 15.15 -3.28
N GLY A 32 2.78 14.37 -4.21
CA GLY A 32 3.04 14.80 -5.59
C GLY A 32 1.84 14.62 -6.53
N GLN A 33 0.78 13.94 -6.08
CA GLN A 33 -0.47 13.87 -6.81
C GLN A 33 -1.16 15.23 -6.83
N THR A 34 -1.62 15.63 -8.00
CA THR A 34 -2.46 16.82 -8.15
C THR A 34 -3.85 16.57 -7.57
N LYS A 35 -4.55 17.64 -7.18
CA LYS A 35 -5.94 17.56 -6.68
C LYS A 35 -6.88 16.87 -7.68
N ALA A 36 -6.61 17.01 -8.98
CA ALA A 36 -7.38 16.37 -10.05
C ALA A 36 -7.18 14.85 -10.07
N GLU A 37 -5.94 14.37 -9.95
CA GLU A 37 -5.63 12.94 -9.93
C GLU A 37 -6.21 12.25 -8.69
N LYS A 38 -6.11 12.89 -7.52
CA LYS A 38 -6.70 12.37 -6.28
C LYS A 38 -8.22 12.20 -6.42
N ARG A 39 -8.92 13.21 -6.94
CA ARG A 39 -10.38 13.14 -7.18
C ARG A 39 -10.74 12.05 -8.19
N ARG A 40 -9.93 11.86 -9.24
CA ARG A 40 -10.15 10.80 -10.23
C ARG A 40 -10.05 9.42 -9.56
N GLN A 41 -9.01 9.19 -8.76
CA GLN A 41 -8.87 7.94 -8.00
C GLN A 41 -10.02 7.71 -7.02
N GLU A 42 -10.46 8.75 -6.30
CA GLU A 42 -11.61 8.65 -5.39
C GLU A 42 -12.90 8.29 -6.13
N TYR A 43 -13.13 8.88 -7.31
CA TYR A 43 -14.29 8.57 -8.14
C TYR A 43 -14.24 7.15 -8.70
N GLU A 44 -13.08 6.72 -9.21
CA GLU A 44 -12.84 5.35 -9.67
C GLU A 44 -13.10 4.34 -8.54
N ALA A 45 -12.53 4.57 -7.35
CA ALA A 45 -12.74 3.71 -6.19
C ALA A 45 -14.21 3.65 -5.75
N GLN A 46 -14.93 4.78 -5.77
CA GLN A 46 -16.36 4.80 -5.48
C GLN A 46 -17.19 4.05 -6.51
N ARG A 47 -16.85 4.18 -7.80
CA ARG A 47 -17.52 3.46 -8.88
C ARG A 47 -17.32 1.96 -8.72
N ASP A 48 -16.10 1.54 -8.46
CA ASP A 48 -15.75 0.13 -8.30
C ASP A 48 -16.39 -0.45 -7.03
N ALA A 49 -16.45 0.31 -5.93
CA ALA A 49 -17.17 -0.08 -4.73
C ALA A 49 -18.68 -0.28 -4.98
N LYS A 50 -19.32 0.62 -5.75
CA LYS A 50 -20.73 0.47 -6.15
C LYS A 50 -20.97 -0.73 -7.06
N ILE A 51 -20.05 -1.00 -7.98
CA ILE A 51 -20.10 -2.18 -8.84
C ILE A 51 -19.97 -3.44 -8.00
N LEU A 52 -19.06 -3.46 -7.04
CA LEU A 52 -18.84 -4.60 -6.15
C LEU A 52 -20.05 -4.84 -5.25
N SER A 53 -20.61 -3.81 -4.62
CA SER A 53 -21.80 -3.94 -3.78
C SER A 53 -23.01 -4.44 -4.57
N GLY A 54 -23.18 -4.01 -5.83
CA GLY A 54 -24.24 -4.50 -6.70
C GLY A 54 -24.03 -5.94 -7.20
N LYS A 55 -22.85 -6.52 -6.97
CA LYS A 55 -22.49 -7.89 -7.34
C LYS A 55 -22.24 -8.79 -6.13
N GLN A 56 -22.53 -8.32 -4.91
CA GLN A 56 -22.49 -9.18 -3.73
C GLN A 56 -23.56 -10.27 -3.90
N LEU A 57 -23.09 -11.51 -3.95
CA LEU A 57 -23.94 -12.68 -3.81
C LEU A 57 -24.16 -12.84 -2.30
N GLU A 58 -25.42 -12.85 -1.86
CA GLU A 58 -25.74 -13.28 -0.49
C GLU A 58 -25.28 -14.74 -0.38
N ASP A 59 -24.30 -15.02 0.47
CA ASP A 59 -23.92 -16.39 0.85
C ASP A 59 -25.01 -16.96 1.76
N ASP A 60 -26.16 -17.30 1.19
CA ASP A 60 -27.13 -18.20 1.82
C ASP A 60 -27.42 -19.34 0.84
N PRO A 61 -27.02 -20.59 1.13
CA PRO A 61 -27.60 -21.74 0.47
C PRO A 61 -28.98 -22.00 1.10
N PRO A 62 -30.10 -21.86 0.36
CA PRO A 62 -31.36 -22.35 0.84
C PRO A 62 -31.50 -23.84 0.48
N GLU A 63 -32.22 -24.52 1.36
CA GLU A 63 -32.97 -25.76 1.15
C GLU A 63 -32.24 -27.09 1.42
N GLY A 64 -32.55 -27.61 2.62
CA GLY A 64 -32.93 -29.01 2.69
C GLY A 64 -34.17 -29.25 1.83
N ALA A 65 -34.09 -30.27 0.98
CA ALA A 65 -35.18 -30.95 0.31
C ALA A 65 -34.94 -32.46 0.45
#